data_AF-A0AAU4PNN5-F1
#
_entry.id   AF-A0AAU4PNN5-F1
#
_cell.length_a   1.000
_cell.length_b   1.000
_cell.length_c   1.000
_cell.angle_alpha   90.00
_cell.angle_beta   90.00
_cell.angle_gamma   90.00
#
_symmetry.space_group_name_H-M   'P 1'
#
loop_
_entity.id
_entity.type
_entity.pdbx_description
1 polymer ?
#
loop_
_entity_poly.entity_id
_entity_poly.type
_entity_poly.pdbx_seq_one_letter_code
_entity_poly.pdbx_strand_id
1 'polypeptide(L)' 'MTEKGRRRTVPTELAALAAGVSQATIRKWVSRGKITRYGSPQRAEYDLDELYEILSRSARTSRPD' A
#
# COMPACT_ATOMS: atom_id res chain seq x y z
N MET A 1 27.24 -5.40 0.30
CA MET A 1 26.10 -5.64 1.22
C MET A 1 25.20 -4.42 1.11
N THR A 2 24.18 -4.46 0.26
CA THR A 2 23.30 -3.31 0.07
C THR A 2 22.26 -3.31 1.18
N GLU A 3 22.33 -2.31 2.06
CA GLU A 3 21.25 -1.95 2.96
C GLU A 3 20.00 -1.60 2.13
N LYS A 4 19.25 -2.61 1.70
CA LYS A 4 17.83 -2.41 1.37
C LYS A 4 17.16 -2.12 2.72
N GLY A 5 17.13 -0.82 3.05
CA GLY A 5 16.53 -0.28 4.25
C GLY A 5 15.22 -1.01 4.56
N ARG A 6 15.08 -1.38 5.83
CA ARG A 6 13.95 -2.09 6.42
C ARG A 6 12.63 -1.59 5.81
N ARG A 7 12.07 -2.32 4.84
CA ARG A 7 10.76 -1.97 4.27
C ARG A 7 9.77 -1.83 5.42
N ARG A 8 9.11 -0.69 5.52
CA ARG A 8 8.15 -0.42 6.60
C ARG A 8 6.84 -1.09 6.23
N THR A 9 6.83 -2.41 6.35
CA THR A 9 5.66 -3.21 6.04
C THR A 9 4.71 -3.26 7.23
N VAL A 10 3.42 -3.10 6.96
CA VAL A 10 2.37 -3.08 7.98
C VAL A 10 1.23 -4.05 7.60
N PRO A 11 0.52 -4.64 8.57
CA PRO A 11 -0.65 -5.47 8.29
C PRO A 11 -1.77 -4.71 7.57
N THR A 12 -2.68 -5.45 6.93
CA THR A 12 -3.84 -4.90 6.18
C THR A 12 -4.61 -3.80 6.93
N GLU A 13 -4.82 -3.98 8.24
CA GLU A 13 -5.55 -3.03 9.07
C GLU A 13 -4.81 -1.69 9.23
N LEU A 14 -3.52 -1.74 9.55
CA LEU A 14 -2.70 -0.54 9.65
C LEU A 14 -2.50 0.14 8.29
N ALA A 15 -2.38 -0.64 7.21
CA ALA A 15 -2.32 -0.12 5.85
C ALA A 15 -3.60 0.68 5.49
N ALA A 16 -4.76 0.13 5.84
CA ALA A 16 -6.05 0.76 5.64
C ALA A 16 -6.17 2.07 6.43
N LEU A 17 -5.76 2.06 7.71
CA LEU A 17 -5.74 3.25 8.55
C LEU A 17 -4.80 4.32 8.03
N ALA A 18 -3.56 3.96 7.66
CA ALA A 18 -2.57 4.89 7.12
C ALA A 18 -3.03 5.54 5.81
N ALA A 19 -3.74 4.78 4.96
CA ALA A 19 -4.25 5.26 3.68
C ALA A 19 -5.63 5.93 3.77
N GLY A 20 -6.30 5.90 4.93
CA GLY A 20 -7.66 6.44 5.10
C GLY A 20 -8.71 5.72 4.25
N VAL A 21 -8.53 4.42 3.98
CA VAL A 21 -9.45 3.62 3.15
C VAL A 21 -9.88 2.34 3.87
N SER A 22 -10.88 1.65 3.34
CA SER A 22 -11.27 0.33 3.86
C SER A 22 -10.22 -0.76 3.57
N GLN A 23 -10.16 -1.80 4.40
CA GLN A 23 -9.32 -2.98 4.12
C GLN A 23 -9.70 -3.65 2.78
N ALA A 24 -10.97 -3.60 2.39
CA ALA A 24 -11.42 -4.12 1.09
C ALA A 24 -10.80 -3.34 -0.08
N THR A 25 -10.59 -2.03 0.07
CA THR A 25 -9.89 -1.20 -0.91
C THR A 25 -8.43 -1.62 -1.06
N ILE A 26 -7.73 -1.86 0.05
CA ILE A 26 -6.35 -2.38 0.04
C ILE A 26 -6.28 -3.71 -0.72
N ARG A 27 -7.18 -4.65 -0.42
CA ARG A 27 -7.26 -5.95 -1.13
C ARG A 27 -7.53 -5.78 -2.62
N LYS A 28 -8.40 -4.84 -3.01
CA LYS A 28 -8.65 -4.52 -4.42
C LYS A 28 -7.43 -3.91 -5.12
N TRP A 29 -6.59 -3.15 -4.41
CA TRP A 29 -5.35 -2.65 -4.99
C TRP A 29 -4.36 -3.78 -5.26
N VAL A 30 -4.23 -4.75 -4.34
CA VAL A 30 -3.44 -5.97 -4.56
C VAL A 30 -3.97 -6.75 -5.76
N SER A 31 -5.28 -7.01 -5.81
CA SER A 31 -5.87 -7.80 -6.89
C SER A 31 -5.73 -7.12 -8.26
N ARG A 32 -5.62 -5.79 -8.28
CA ARG A 32 -5.38 -4.98 -9.48
C ARG A 32 -3.88 -4.76 -9.76
N GLY A 33 -2.98 -5.35 -8.96
CA GLY A 33 -1.53 -5.22 -9.13
C GLY A 33 -0.98 -3.82 -8.84
N LYS A 34 -1.70 -2.99 -8.07
CA LYS A 34 -1.26 -1.63 -7.74
C LYS A 34 -0.28 -1.57 -6.57
N ILE A 35 -0.42 -2.49 -5.61
CA ILE A 35 0.52 -2.71 -4.51
C ILE A 35 0.86 -4.19 -4.42
N THR A 36 2.03 -4.45 -3.86
CA THR A 36 2.54 -5.79 -3.58
C THR A 36 2.05 -6.26 -2.22
N ARG A 37 1.53 -7.50 -2.18
CA ARG A 37 1.29 -8.20 -0.92
C ARG A 37 2.56 -8.91 -0.48
N TYR A 38 3.16 -8.44 0.59
CA TYR A 38 4.28 -9.07 1.27
C TYR A 38 3.81 -10.01 2.39
N GLY A 39 4.78 -10.70 3.00
CA GLY A 39 4.55 -11.58 4.14
C GLY A 39 4.09 -12.99 3.76
N SER A 40 3.57 -13.70 4.75
CA SER A 40 3.14 -15.10 4.61
C SER A 40 1.66 -15.20 4.20
N PRO A 41 1.16 -16.38 3.81
CA PRO A 41 -0.28 -16.57 3.53
C PRO A 41 -1.17 -16.15 4.71
N GLN A 42 -0.71 -16.37 5.95
CA GLN A 42 -1.42 -15.98 7.17
C GLN A 42 -1.23 -14.51 7.57
N ARG A 43 -0.09 -13.88 7.24
CA ARG A 43 0.20 -12.50 7.59
C ARG A 43 0.49 -11.67 6.34
N ALA A 44 -0.55 -11.05 5.81
CA ALA A 44 -0.41 -10.09 4.73
C ALA A 44 0.22 -8.79 5.26
N GLU A 45 1.29 -8.36 4.60
CA GLU A 45 2.00 -7.13 4.92
C GLU A 45 2.09 -6.23 3.69
N TYR A 46 2.07 -4.92 3.90
CA TYR A 46 2.03 -3.91 2.85
C TYR A 46 3.04 -2.83 3.13
N ASP A 47 3.81 -2.46 2.10
CA ASP A 47 4.79 -1.39 2.21
C ASP A 47 4.09 -0.02 2.26
N LEU A 48 4.41 0.78 3.28
CA LEU A 48 3.87 2.14 3.42
C LEU A 48 4.23 3.03 2.23
N ASP A 49 5.43 2.88 1.66
CA ASP A 49 5.89 3.73 0.57
C ASP A 49 5.04 3.48 -0.70
N GLU A 50 4.74 2.21 -1.03
CA GLU A 50 3.83 1.86 -2.14
C GLU A 50 2.41 2.43 -1.93
N LEU A 51 1.93 2.45 -0.68
CA LEU A 51 0.62 3.04 -0.36
C LEU A 51 0.61 4.55 -0.62
N TYR A 52 1.63 5.28 -0.17
CA TYR A 52 1.75 6.72 -0.39
C TYR A 52 1.92 7.06 -1.88
N GLU A 53 2.61 6.22 -2.65
CA GLU A 53 2.72 6.40 -4.11
C GLU A 53 1.36 6.30 -4.83
N ILE A 54 0.50 5.36 -4.44
CA ILE A 54 -0.85 5.26 -5.02
C ILE A 54 -1.69 6.49 -4.70
N LEU A 55 -1.64 6.93 -3.44
CA LEU A 55 -2.41 8.08 -2.98
C LEU A 55 -1.96 9.36 -3.70
N SER A 56 -0.65 9.58 -3.81
CA SER A 56 -0.09 10.72 -4.53
C SER A 56 -0.38 10.68 -6.04
N ARG A 57 -0.40 9.50 -6.67
CA ARG A 57 -0.83 9.33 -8.07
C ARG A 57 -2.30 9.69 -8.26
N SER A 58 -3.17 9.24 -7.35
CA SER A 58 -4.61 9.51 -7.43
C SER A 58 -4.91 11.00 -7.26
N ALA A 59 -4.21 11.68 -6.35
CA ALA A 59 -4.35 13.13 -6.15
C ALA A 59 -3.92 13.95 -7.38
N ARG A 60 -2.90 13.50 -8.13
CA ARG A 60 -2.46 14.17 -9.36
C ARG A 60 -3.48 14.06 -10.50
N THR A 61 -4.19 12.95 -10.59
CA THR A 61 -5.24 12.75 -11.62
C THR A 61 -6.46 13.65 -11.39
N SER A 62 -6.70 14.11 -10.16
CA SER A 62 -7.87 14.92 -9.79
C SER A 62 -7.66 16.44 -9.85
N ARG A 63 -6.54 16.94 -10.40
CA ARG A 63 -6.38 18.37 -10.72
C ARG A 63 -6.83 18.63 -12.16
N PRO A 64 -8.00 19.26 -12.39
CA PRO A 64 -8.26 19.96 -13.64
C PRO A 64 -7.61 21.36 -13.58
N ASP A 65 -6.97 21.78 -14.66
CA ASP A 65 -6.66 23.19 -14.96
C ASP A 65 -7.95 24.00 -15.17
#